data_AF-A0A821WFA6-F1
#
_entry.id   AF-A0A821WFA6-F1
#
_cell.length_a   1.000
_cell.length_b   1.000
_cell.length_c   1.000
_cell.angle_alpha   90.00
_cell.angle_beta   90.00
_cell.angle_gamma   90.00
#
_symmetry.space_group_name_H-M   'P 1'
#
loop_
_entity.id
_entity.type
_entity.pdbx_description
1 polymer ?
#
loop_
_entity_poly.entity_id
_entity_poly.type
_entity_poly.pdbx_seq_one_letter_code
_entity_poly.pdbx_strand_id
1 'polypeptide(L)'
;MEELRRRAENYDKIKSLYESKKIQLKNSEIDFKNSKWEYEVLLQKFEIIQKERDDLYNKFIKAINEVQQKSSLKNLLLEKKLNTLADSLEKKEAQLNEVLSASNLDPASLSVVTRKLEEVLDAKNTSIRDLQYELARVCKAHNDILRTYEAKLRQFGIPIEEIGFKPLESTVAGQQLGRGVAGLVTSPP
;
A
#
# COMPACT_ATOMS: atom_id res chain seq x y z
N MET A 1 46.07 31.91 77.68
CA MET A 1 46.10 30.48 77.31
C MET A 1 44.72 30.00 76.83
N GLU A 2 43.63 30.27 77.57
CA GLU A 2 42.28 29.84 77.19
C GLU A 2 41.75 30.45 75.87
N GLU A 3 42.02 31.73 75.61
CA GLU A 3 41.62 32.40 74.37
C GLU A 3 42.32 31.84 73.12
N LEU A 4 43.59 31.46 73.26
CA LEU A 4 44.36 30.83 72.17
C LEU A 4 43.80 29.44 71.85
N ARG A 5 43.39 28.68 72.86
CA ARG A 5 42.75 27.38 72.70
C ARG A 5 41.40 27.49 71.99
N ARG A 6 40.55 28.43 72.42
CA ARG A 6 39.26 28.72 71.78
C ARG A 6 39.42 29.16 70.32
N ARG A 7 40.49 29.90 70.00
CA ARG A 7 40.79 30.31 68.62
C ARG A 7 41.28 29.17 67.75
N ALA A 8 42.06 28.23 68.29
CA ALA A 8 42.47 27.01 67.59
C ALA A 8 41.27 26.10 67.28
N GLU A 9 40.38 25.86 68.24
CA GLU A 9 39.17 25.07 68.03
C GLU A 9 38.22 25.70 66.99
N ASN A 10 38.11 27.03 66.99
CA ASN A 10 37.32 27.74 65.97
C ASN A 10 37.97 27.63 64.58
N TYR A 11 39.29 27.70 64.49
CA TYR A 11 40.03 27.51 63.25
C TYR A 11 39.81 26.11 62.67
N ASP A 12 39.88 25.07 63.48
CA ASP A 12 39.65 23.68 63.05
C ASP A 12 38.20 23.47 62.56
N LYS A 13 37.21 24.07 63.25
CA LYS A 13 35.80 24.06 62.81
C LYS A 13 35.62 24.75 61.46
N ILE A 14 36.19 25.94 61.29
CA ILE A 14 36.12 26.70 60.03
C ILE A 14 36.80 25.91 58.90
N LYS A 15 37.94 25.28 59.17
CA LYS A 15 38.65 24.43 58.20
C LYS A 15 37.81 23.24 57.76
N SER A 16 37.17 22.53 58.69
CA SER A 16 36.27 21.41 58.37
C SER A 16 35.04 21.85 57.56
N LEU A 17 34.43 22.97 57.93
CA LEU A 17 33.32 23.57 57.17
C LEU A 17 33.74 23.99 55.75
N TYR A 18 34.93 24.58 55.62
CA TYR A 18 35.50 24.97 54.34
C TYR A 18 35.70 23.75 53.43
N GLU A 19 36.31 22.66 53.93
CA GLU A 19 36.48 21.44 53.16
C GLU A 19 35.13 20.83 52.75
N SER A 20 34.16 20.83 53.66
CA SER A 20 32.81 20.33 53.37
C SER A 20 32.12 21.15 52.28
N LYS A 21 32.23 22.49 52.34
CA LYS A 21 31.71 23.40 51.31
C LYS A 21 32.42 23.28 49.98
N LYS A 22 33.73 23.06 49.98
CA LYS A 22 34.53 22.81 48.78
C LYS A 22 34.09 21.52 48.07
N ILE A 23 33.82 20.46 48.82
CA ILE A 23 33.28 19.21 48.27
C ILE A 23 31.88 19.44 47.68
N GLN A 24 30.99 20.14 48.40
CA GLN A 24 29.65 20.47 47.90
C GLN A 24 29.71 21.29 46.60
N LEU A 25 30.59 22.29 46.52
CA LEU A 25 30.78 23.09 45.31
C LEU A 25 31.24 22.22 44.15
N LYS A 26 32.23 21.34 44.37
CA LYS A 26 32.73 20.42 43.35
C LYS A 26 31.64 19.48 42.83
N ASN A 27 30.81 18.93 43.72
CA ASN A 27 29.69 18.07 43.32
C ASN A 27 28.66 18.85 42.50
N SER A 28 28.30 20.05 42.96
CA SER A 28 27.37 20.94 42.24
C SER A 28 27.89 21.32 40.84
N GLU A 29 29.19 21.56 40.69
CA GLU A 29 29.81 21.81 39.38
C GLU A 29 29.76 20.60 38.44
N ILE A 30 29.89 19.39 38.98
CA ILE A 30 29.75 18.15 38.20
C ILE A 30 28.29 17.98 37.75
N ASP A 31 27.34 18.15 38.67
CA ASP A 31 25.91 18.04 38.38
C ASP A 31 25.49 19.07 37.32
N PHE A 32 25.95 20.32 37.44
CA PHE A 32 25.70 21.37 36.46
C PHE A 32 26.23 21.00 35.06
N LYS A 33 27.44 20.43 34.97
CA LYS A 33 28.01 19.99 33.69
C LYS A 33 27.22 18.83 33.08
N ASN A 34 26.79 17.87 33.90
CA ASN A 34 25.97 16.74 33.47
C ASN A 34 24.62 17.22 32.94
N SER A 35 23.90 18.06 33.70
CA SER A 35 22.61 18.61 33.26
C SER A 35 22.74 19.46 32.00
N LYS A 36 23.84 20.22 31.85
CA LYS A 36 24.10 20.98 30.62
C LYS A 36 24.27 20.05 29.41
N TRP A 37 25.04 18.97 29.56
CA TRP A 37 25.23 18.00 28.49
C TRP A 37 23.93 17.29 28.12
N GLU A 38 23.14 16.85 29.12
CA GLU A 38 21.83 16.24 28.90
C GLU A 38 20.87 17.18 28.16
N TYR A 39 20.88 18.47 28.51
CA TYR A 39 20.10 19.49 27.84
C TYR A 39 20.49 19.66 26.36
N GLU A 40 21.80 19.71 26.06
CA GLU A 40 22.30 19.81 24.69
C GLU A 40 21.92 18.56 23.86
N VAL A 41 22.03 17.37 24.44
CA VAL A 41 21.60 16.13 23.79
C VAL A 41 20.09 16.13 23.52
N LEU A 42 19.29 16.61 24.48
CA LEU A 42 17.84 16.67 24.34
C LEU A 42 17.40 17.66 23.25
N LEU A 43 18.08 18.81 23.14
CA LEU A 43 17.84 19.78 22.06
C LEU A 43 18.10 19.16 20.68
N GLN A 44 19.21 18.44 20.52
CA GLN A 44 19.52 17.78 19.24
C GLN A 44 18.46 16.71 18.90
N LYS A 45 18.04 15.90 19.87
CA LYS A 45 16.97 14.92 19.68
C LYS A 45 15.65 15.58 19.29
N PHE A 46 15.31 16.69 19.94
CA PHE A 46 14.10 17.44 19.62
C PHE A 46 14.11 17.96 18.18
N GLU A 47 15.23 18.51 17.72
CA GLU A 47 15.37 19.00 16.35
C GLU A 47 15.19 17.87 15.31
N ILE A 48 15.75 16.68 15.58
CA ILE A 48 15.59 15.51 14.72
C ILE A 48 14.13 15.08 14.66
N ILE A 49 13.48 14.90 15.82
CA ILE A 49 12.07 14.49 15.89
C ILE A 49 11.16 15.51 15.20
N GLN A 50 11.47 16.80 15.32
CA GLN A 50 10.72 17.86 14.65
C GLN A 50 10.83 17.73 13.13
N LYS A 51 12.05 17.49 12.60
CA LYS A 51 12.25 17.23 11.17
C LYS A 51 11.52 15.98 10.70
N GLU A 52 11.62 14.88 11.46
CA GLU A 52 10.92 13.63 11.14
C GLU A 52 9.40 13.81 11.08
N ARG A 53 8.83 14.55 12.03
CA ARG A 53 7.40 14.90 12.04
C ARG A 53 7.02 15.71 10.80
N ASP A 54 7.80 16.74 10.47
CA ASP A 54 7.52 17.62 9.34
C ASP A 54 7.63 16.86 8.01
N ASP A 55 8.63 16.00 7.87
CA ASP A 55 8.79 15.11 6.72
C ASP A 55 7.64 14.11 6.60
N LEU A 56 7.21 13.53 7.71
CA LEU A 56 6.09 12.60 7.73
C LEU A 56 4.78 13.30 7.31
N TYR A 57 4.55 14.50 7.82
CA TYR A 57 3.40 15.32 7.44
C TYR A 57 3.42 15.65 5.95
N ASN A 58 4.56 16.08 5.42
CA ASN A 58 4.72 16.37 3.99
C ASN A 58 4.49 15.13 3.11
N LYS A 59 5.00 13.96 3.52
CA LYS A 59 4.76 12.69 2.83
C LYS A 59 3.27 12.30 2.85
N PHE A 60 2.60 12.50 3.98
CA PHE A 60 1.19 12.22 4.12
C PHE A 60 0.33 13.08 3.17
N ILE A 61 0.57 14.40 3.13
CA ILE A 61 -0.14 15.30 2.22
C ILE A 61 0.11 14.94 0.76
N LYS A 62 1.36 14.61 0.39
CA LYS A 62 1.69 14.16 -0.97
C LYS A 62 0.93 12.88 -1.34
N ALA A 63 0.93 11.87 -0.45
CA ALA A 63 0.24 10.61 -0.70
C ALA A 63 -1.27 10.80 -0.88
N ILE A 64 -1.91 11.66 -0.07
CA ILE A 64 -3.33 11.99 -0.23
C ILE A 64 -3.58 12.61 -1.60
N ASN A 65 -2.81 13.62 -1.97
CA ASN A 65 -2.99 14.33 -3.24
C ASN A 65 -2.78 13.40 -4.44
N GLU A 66 -1.80 12.50 -4.39
CA GLU A 66 -1.56 11.51 -5.43
C GLU A 66 -2.73 10.53 -5.59
N VAL A 67 -3.25 10.00 -4.48
CA VAL A 67 -4.41 9.09 -4.50
C VAL A 67 -5.64 9.81 -5.03
N GLN A 68 -5.89 11.03 -4.58
CA GLN A 68 -7.01 11.85 -5.05
C GLN A 68 -6.90 12.15 -6.54
N GLN A 69 -5.72 12.54 -7.03
CA GLN A 69 -5.49 12.84 -8.44
C GLN A 69 -5.65 11.60 -9.33
N LYS A 70 -5.10 10.46 -8.91
CA LYS A 70 -5.23 9.19 -9.65
C LYS A 70 -6.69 8.75 -9.70
N SER A 71 -7.41 8.82 -8.59
CA SER A 71 -8.82 8.46 -8.53
C SER A 71 -9.69 9.42 -9.37
N SER A 72 -9.44 10.73 -9.28
CA SER A 72 -10.23 11.72 -10.03
C SER A 72 -10.05 11.58 -11.54
N LEU A 73 -8.81 11.35 -12.00
CA LEU A 73 -8.55 11.09 -13.41
C LEU A 73 -9.22 9.81 -13.90
N LYS A 74 -9.15 8.72 -13.12
CA LYS A 74 -9.82 7.46 -13.43
C LYS A 74 -11.34 7.63 -13.51
N ASN A 75 -11.93 8.34 -12.55
CA ASN A 75 -13.37 8.61 -12.52
C ASN A 75 -13.78 9.44 -13.74
N LEU A 76 -13.07 10.52 -14.06
CA LEU A 76 -13.35 11.35 -15.23
C LEU A 76 -13.27 10.54 -16.54
N LEU A 77 -12.30 9.64 -16.66
CA LEU A 77 -12.17 8.78 -17.84
C LEU A 77 -13.35 7.80 -17.94
N LEU A 78 -13.76 7.20 -16.81
CA LEU A 78 -14.92 6.30 -16.77
C LEU A 78 -16.22 7.03 -17.09
N GLU A 79 -16.43 8.24 -16.56
CA GLU A 79 -17.57 9.09 -16.89
C GLU A 79 -17.62 9.42 -18.38
N LYS A 80 -16.50 9.84 -18.97
CA LYS A 80 -16.41 10.08 -20.42
C LYS A 80 -16.73 8.83 -21.23
N LYS A 81 -16.19 7.68 -20.83
CA LYS A 81 -16.47 6.40 -21.50
C LYS A 81 -17.96 6.05 -21.39
N LEU A 82 -18.57 6.24 -20.23
CA LEU A 82 -20.00 6.02 -20.01
C LEU A 82 -20.83 6.91 -20.92
N ASN A 83 -20.54 8.21 -20.99
CA ASN A 83 -21.24 9.14 -21.87
C ASN A 83 -21.11 8.72 -23.34
N THR A 84 -19.90 8.38 -23.80
CA THR A 84 -19.72 7.93 -25.20
C THR A 84 -20.48 6.64 -25.52
N LEU A 85 -20.59 5.72 -24.56
CA LEU A 85 -21.37 4.50 -24.73
C LEU A 85 -22.87 4.79 -24.71
N ALA A 86 -23.34 5.71 -23.88
CA ALA A 86 -24.74 6.16 -23.83
C ALA A 86 -25.14 6.83 -25.16
N ASP A 87 -24.33 7.76 -25.67
CA ASP A 87 -24.56 8.40 -26.97
C ASP A 87 -24.60 7.37 -28.11
N SER A 88 -23.73 6.36 -28.05
CA SER A 88 -23.71 5.29 -29.04
C SER A 88 -24.95 4.40 -28.94
N LEU A 89 -25.43 4.14 -27.73
CA LEU A 89 -26.65 3.36 -27.49
C LEU A 89 -27.87 4.10 -28.04
N GLU A 90 -28.03 5.39 -27.69
CA GLU A 90 -29.14 6.23 -28.17
C GLU A 90 -29.18 6.29 -29.70
N LYS A 91 -28.03 6.49 -30.36
CA LYS A 91 -27.94 6.44 -31.83
C LYS A 91 -28.34 5.09 -32.41
N LYS A 92 -27.95 3.99 -31.76
CA LYS A 92 -28.28 2.63 -32.23
C LYS A 92 -29.75 2.30 -32.03
N GLU A 93 -30.36 2.74 -30.93
CA GLU A 93 -31.79 2.62 -30.69
C GLU A 93 -32.61 3.42 -31.70
N ALA A 94 -32.21 4.66 -31.99
CA ALA A 94 -32.84 5.48 -33.02
C ALA A 94 -32.77 4.81 -34.42
N GLN A 95 -31.59 4.34 -34.82
CA GLN A 95 -31.39 3.59 -36.07
C GLN A 95 -32.24 2.32 -36.14
N LEU A 96 -32.32 1.57 -35.03
CA LEU A 96 -33.12 0.35 -34.96
C LEU A 96 -34.62 0.66 -35.13
N ASN A 97 -35.12 1.68 -34.43
CA ASN A 97 -36.51 2.10 -34.52
C ASN A 97 -36.88 2.57 -35.93
N GLU A 98 -36.00 3.30 -36.61
CA GLU A 98 -36.20 3.71 -38.01
C GLU A 98 -36.34 2.49 -38.93
N VAL A 99 -35.41 1.54 -38.84
CA VAL A 99 -35.43 0.30 -39.65
C VAL A 99 -36.69 -0.53 -39.38
N LEU A 100 -37.07 -0.69 -38.11
CA LEU A 100 -38.27 -1.43 -37.72
C LEU A 100 -39.54 -0.77 -38.27
N SER A 101 -39.64 0.57 -38.20
CA SER A 101 -40.78 1.29 -38.74
C SER A 101 -40.88 1.20 -40.27
N ALA A 102 -39.76 1.22 -40.99
CA ALA A 102 -39.71 1.10 -42.45
C ALA A 102 -40.01 -0.32 -42.96
N SER A 103 -39.77 -1.35 -42.14
CA SER A 103 -39.84 -2.74 -42.59
C SER A 103 -41.26 -3.34 -42.58
N ASN A 104 -42.27 -2.63 -42.03
CA ASN A 104 -43.66 -3.09 -41.93
C ASN A 104 -43.82 -4.55 -41.46
N LEU A 105 -42.93 -4.99 -40.57
CA LEU A 105 -42.90 -6.36 -40.09
C LEU A 105 -44.02 -6.59 -39.07
N ASP A 106 -44.56 -7.82 -39.04
CA ASP A 106 -45.52 -8.23 -38.03
C ASP A 106 -44.90 -8.13 -36.61
N PRO A 107 -45.47 -7.31 -35.71
CA PRO A 107 -44.92 -7.09 -34.37
C PRO A 107 -44.80 -8.37 -33.53
N ALA A 108 -45.71 -9.33 -33.71
CA ALA A 108 -45.69 -10.58 -32.96
C ALA A 108 -44.50 -11.45 -33.36
N SER A 109 -44.25 -11.59 -34.68
CA SER A 109 -43.09 -12.31 -35.20
C SER A 109 -41.76 -11.66 -34.80
N LEU A 110 -41.67 -10.32 -34.85
CA LEU A 110 -40.48 -9.58 -34.40
C LEU A 110 -40.16 -9.81 -32.93
N SER A 111 -41.16 -9.74 -32.05
CA SER A 111 -40.96 -9.96 -30.61
C SER A 111 -40.39 -11.35 -30.31
N VAL A 112 -40.88 -12.38 -31.01
CA VAL A 112 -40.38 -13.76 -30.86
C VAL A 112 -38.92 -13.88 -31.31
N VAL A 113 -38.55 -13.27 -32.44
CA VAL A 113 -37.16 -13.31 -32.94
C VAL A 113 -36.22 -12.54 -32.02
N THR A 114 -36.60 -11.34 -31.57
CA THR A 114 -35.80 -10.52 -30.65
C THR A 114 -35.53 -11.26 -29.35
N ARG A 115 -36.56 -11.82 -28.72
CA ARG A 115 -36.41 -12.59 -27.48
C ARG A 115 -35.48 -13.78 -27.67
N LYS A 116 -35.63 -14.53 -28.77
CA LYS A 116 -34.76 -15.69 -29.02
C LYS A 116 -33.30 -15.28 -29.26
N LEU A 117 -33.08 -14.12 -29.87
CA LEU A 117 -31.75 -13.55 -30.05
C LEU A 117 -31.14 -13.14 -28.69
N GLU A 118 -31.91 -12.49 -27.83
CA GLU A 118 -31.50 -12.14 -26.45
C GLU A 118 -31.12 -13.39 -25.65
N GLU A 119 -31.96 -14.44 -25.67
CA GLU A 119 -31.67 -15.71 -24.98
C GLU A 119 -30.36 -16.35 -25.48
N VAL A 120 -30.09 -16.32 -26.79
CA VAL A 120 -28.85 -16.84 -27.37
C VAL A 120 -27.64 -15.97 -26.99
N LEU A 121 -27.79 -14.64 -27.00
CA LEU A 121 -26.73 -13.72 -26.58
C LEU A 121 -26.37 -13.92 -25.11
N ASP A 122 -27.35 -14.04 -24.23
CA ASP A 122 -27.15 -14.28 -22.80
C ASP A 122 -26.47 -15.64 -22.53
N ALA A 123 -26.89 -16.69 -23.24
CA ALA A 123 -26.25 -18.00 -23.15
C ALA A 123 -24.78 -17.95 -23.59
N LYS A 124 -24.47 -17.23 -24.68
CA LYS A 124 -23.10 -17.04 -25.15
C LYS A 124 -22.26 -16.20 -24.18
N ASN A 125 -22.81 -15.10 -23.67
CA ASN A 125 -22.12 -14.25 -22.69
C ASN A 125 -21.82 -15.00 -21.38
N THR A 126 -22.73 -15.87 -20.96
CA THR A 126 -22.50 -16.77 -19.81
C THR A 126 -21.39 -17.77 -20.11
N SER A 127 -21.44 -18.42 -21.28
CA SER A 127 -20.38 -19.36 -21.71
C SER A 127 -19.00 -18.68 -21.79
N ILE A 128 -18.93 -17.43 -22.27
CA ILE A 128 -17.68 -16.66 -22.30
C ILE A 128 -17.16 -16.43 -20.89
N ARG A 129 -18.01 -16.01 -19.94
CA ARG A 129 -17.61 -15.79 -18.54
C ARG A 129 -17.11 -17.08 -17.89
N ASP A 130 -17.81 -18.19 -18.11
CA ASP A 130 -17.43 -19.50 -17.58
C ASP A 130 -16.09 -19.97 -18.14
N LEU A 131 -15.89 -19.85 -19.45
CA LEU A 131 -14.61 -20.20 -20.10
C LEU A 131 -13.45 -19.31 -19.65
N GLN A 132 -13.68 -18.00 -19.48
CA GLN A 132 -12.68 -17.09 -18.94
C GLN A 132 -12.29 -17.45 -17.51
N TYR A 133 -13.27 -17.82 -16.69
CA TYR A 133 -13.03 -18.28 -15.32
C TYR A 133 -12.23 -19.60 -15.31
N GLU A 134 -12.62 -20.56 -16.14
CA GLU A 134 -11.93 -21.85 -16.27
C GLU A 134 -10.48 -21.68 -16.73
N LEU A 135 -10.25 -20.83 -17.73
CA LEU A 135 -8.91 -20.47 -18.17
C LEU A 135 -8.09 -19.89 -17.02
N ALA A 136 -8.67 -18.95 -16.26
CA ALA A 136 -7.98 -18.36 -15.12
C ALA A 136 -7.63 -19.40 -14.04
N ARG A 137 -8.56 -20.31 -13.75
CA ARG A 137 -8.36 -21.41 -12.80
C ARG A 137 -7.22 -22.33 -13.22
N VAL A 138 -7.16 -22.71 -14.49
CA VAL A 138 -6.10 -23.57 -15.04
C VAL A 138 -4.76 -22.85 -15.03
N CYS A 139 -4.69 -21.59 -15.48
CA CYS A 139 -3.47 -20.79 -15.44
C CYS A 139 -2.92 -20.64 -14.01
N LYS A 140 -3.82 -20.47 -13.02
CA LYS A 140 -3.41 -20.42 -11.61
C LYS A 140 -2.84 -21.76 -11.15
N ALA A 141 -3.55 -22.86 -11.39
CA ALA A 141 -3.09 -24.19 -11.01
C ALA A 141 -1.72 -24.51 -11.62
N HIS A 142 -1.51 -24.16 -12.89
CA HIS A 142 -0.20 -24.27 -13.55
C HIS A 142 0.90 -23.49 -12.81
N ASN A 143 0.66 -22.21 -12.50
CA ASN A 143 1.63 -21.38 -11.79
C ASN A 143 1.91 -21.86 -10.36
N ASP A 144 0.89 -22.36 -9.66
CA ASP A 144 1.06 -22.92 -8.30
C ASP A 144 1.87 -24.22 -8.35
N ILE A 145 1.65 -25.08 -9.35
CA ILE A 145 2.46 -26.28 -9.58
C ILE A 145 3.92 -25.90 -9.83
N LEU A 146 4.20 -24.93 -10.72
CA LEU A 146 5.57 -24.47 -10.97
C LEU A 146 6.28 -24.04 -9.68
N ARG A 147 5.60 -23.29 -8.81
CA ARG A 147 6.16 -22.88 -7.52
C ARG A 147 6.42 -24.05 -6.58
N THR A 148 5.50 -25.02 -6.49
CA THR A 148 5.70 -26.20 -5.67
C THR A 148 6.88 -27.04 -6.16
N TYR A 149 7.05 -27.14 -7.47
CA TYR A 149 8.18 -27.83 -8.10
C TYR A 149 9.51 -27.12 -7.78
N GLU A 150 9.59 -25.81 -7.98
CA GLU A 150 10.77 -25.00 -7.63
C GLU A 150 11.14 -25.12 -6.14
N ALA A 151 10.15 -25.05 -5.25
CA ALA A 151 10.35 -25.22 -3.82
C ALA A 151 10.88 -26.63 -3.49
N LYS A 152 10.39 -27.67 -4.18
CA LYS A 152 10.82 -29.05 -3.98
C LYS A 152 12.26 -29.28 -4.47
N LEU A 153 12.64 -28.72 -5.61
CA LEU A 153 14.02 -28.78 -6.11
C LEU A 153 15.01 -28.13 -5.15
N ARG A 154 14.68 -26.93 -4.66
CA ARG A 154 15.48 -26.26 -3.62
C ARG A 154 15.60 -27.10 -2.36
N GLN A 155 14.53 -27.78 -1.93
CA GLN A 155 14.56 -28.67 -0.78
C GLN A 155 15.55 -29.85 -0.96
N PHE A 156 15.69 -30.35 -2.18
CA PHE A 156 16.67 -31.40 -2.52
C PHE A 156 18.07 -30.87 -2.84
N GLY A 157 18.31 -29.56 -2.70
CA GLY A 157 19.60 -28.94 -2.96
C GLY A 157 19.92 -28.77 -4.44
N ILE A 158 18.91 -28.82 -5.32
CA ILE A 158 19.06 -28.60 -6.76
C ILE A 158 18.73 -27.13 -7.07
N PRO A 159 19.72 -26.29 -7.44
CA PRO A 159 19.48 -24.93 -7.89
C PRO A 159 18.63 -24.90 -9.15
N ILE A 160 17.70 -23.94 -9.25
CA ILE A 160 16.77 -23.83 -10.38
C ILE A 160 17.53 -23.47 -11.67
N GLU A 161 18.68 -22.82 -11.51
CA GLU A 161 19.61 -22.44 -12.56
C GLU A 161 20.27 -23.65 -13.25
N GLU A 162 20.37 -24.79 -12.56
CA GLU A 162 21.00 -26.01 -13.09
C GLU A 162 20.08 -26.82 -14.02
N ILE A 163 18.79 -26.51 -14.07
CA ILE A 163 17.78 -27.24 -14.86
C ILE A 163 17.90 -26.92 -16.38
N GLY A 164 18.54 -25.81 -16.74
CA GLY A 164 18.80 -25.44 -18.14
C GLY A 164 17.59 -24.92 -18.93
N PHE A 165 16.42 -24.75 -18.29
CA PHE A 165 15.27 -24.07 -18.87
C PHE A 165 14.52 -23.23 -17.83
N LYS A 166 13.84 -22.19 -18.29
CA LYS A 166 12.97 -21.34 -17.45
C LYS A 166 11.51 -21.62 -17.81
N PRO A 167 10.71 -22.22 -16.91
CA PRO A 167 9.29 -22.43 -17.17
C PRO A 167 8.57 -21.11 -17.45
N LEU A 168 7.64 -21.11 -18.41
CA LEU A 168 6.80 -19.95 -18.70
C LEU A 168 5.64 -19.90 -17.71
N GLU A 169 5.52 -18.79 -16.97
CA GLU A 169 4.33 -18.53 -16.17
C GLU A 169 3.14 -18.20 -17.08
N SER A 170 1.99 -18.82 -16.80
CA SER A 170 0.76 -18.57 -17.53
C SER A 170 0.13 -17.25 -17.08
N THR A 171 -0.29 -16.41 -18.04
CA THR A 171 -1.02 -15.15 -17.78
C THR A 171 -2.41 -15.22 -18.39
N VAL A 172 -3.37 -14.51 -17.78
CA VAL A 172 -4.76 -14.45 -18.26
C VAL A 172 -4.99 -13.05 -18.78
N ALA A 173 -5.22 -12.91 -20.09
CA ALA A 173 -5.49 -11.62 -20.74
C ALA A 173 -4.46 -10.51 -20.38
N GLY A 174 -3.19 -10.87 -20.21
CA GLY A 174 -2.12 -9.94 -19.84
C GLY A 174 -2.08 -9.54 -18.36
N GLN A 175 -2.96 -10.10 -17.51
CA GLN A 175 -2.95 -9.88 -16.07
C GLN A 175 -2.18 -10.99 -15.35
N GLN A 176 -1.36 -10.60 -14.36
CA GLN A 176 -0.70 -11.53 -13.45
C GLN A 176 -1.72 -12.07 -12.44
N LEU A 177 -1.71 -13.39 -12.25
CA LEU A 177 -2.59 -14.04 -11.26
C LEU A 177 -2.00 -13.92 -9.85
N GLY A 178 -2.85 -13.66 -8.86
CA GLY A 178 -2.42 -13.55 -7.47
C GLY A 178 -1.90 -14.87 -6.90
N ARG A 179 -0.96 -14.78 -5.95
CA ARG A 179 -0.28 -15.97 -5.37
C ARG A 179 -1.04 -16.67 -4.25
N GLY A 180 -2.07 -16.05 -3.68
CA GLY A 180 -2.84 -16.59 -2.56
C GLY A 180 -4.05 -17.44 -2.99
N VAL A 181 -4.74 -18.04 -2.01
CA VAL A 181 -6.02 -18.74 -2.23
C VAL A 181 -7.05 -17.87 -2.96
N ALA A 182 -7.06 -16.55 -2.70
CA ALA A 182 -7.91 -15.57 -3.40
C ALA A 182 -7.35 -15.04 -4.73
N GLY A 183 -6.24 -15.59 -5.24
CA GLY A 183 -5.51 -15.08 -6.41
C GLY A 183 -6.25 -15.06 -7.76
N LEU A 184 -7.47 -15.61 -7.82
CA LEU A 184 -8.38 -15.51 -8.96
C LEU A 184 -9.29 -14.26 -8.89
N VAL A 185 -9.45 -13.67 -7.70
CA VAL A 185 -10.39 -12.57 -7.44
C VAL A 185 -9.65 -11.25 -7.18
N THR A 186 -8.39 -11.33 -6.74
CA THR A 186 -7.54 -10.15 -6.53
C THR A 186 -6.76 -9.85 -7.80
N SER A 187 -7.14 -8.80 -8.54
CA SER A 187 -6.25 -8.20 -9.53
C SER A 187 -4.97 -7.69 -8.83
N PRO A 188 -3.79 -7.77 -9.47
CA PRO A 188 -2.60 -7.13 -8.93
C PRO A 188 -2.84 -5.62 -8.74
N PRO A 189 -2.22 -5.00 -7.71
CA PRO A 189 -2.23 -3.55 -7.55
C PRO A 189 -1.59 -2.82 -8.72
#